data_AF-A0AA92MA42-F1
#
_entry.id   AF-A0AA92MA42-F1
#
_cell.length_a   1.000
_cell.length_b   1.000
_cell.length_c   1.000
_cell.angle_alpha   90.00
_cell.angle_beta   90.00
_cell.angle_gamma   90.00
#
_symmetry.space_group_name_H-M   'P 1'
#
loop_
_entity.id
_entity.type
_entity.pdbx_description
1 polymer ?
#
loop_
_entity_poly.entity_id
_entity_poly.type
_entity_poly.pdbx_seq_one_letter_code
_entity_poly.pdbx_strand_id
1 'polypeptide(L)'
;MSSIDVDDLGAKMLEAARGVLTAKWTKARPYVESETKIFAERLASIARLRAAGSISEQRAKDLVAFQEEAFETVLLAVEGLTQLAIEEALNAALKAVRDTVNTAIGFALL
;
A
#
# COMPACT_ATOMS: atom_id res chain seq x y z
N MET A 1 5.96 -4.22 -20.59
CA MET A 1 5.81 -3.88 -19.16
C MET A 1 4.33 -3.87 -18.87
N SER A 2 3.89 -4.63 -17.87
CA SER A 2 2.48 -4.66 -17.46
C SER A 2 2.16 -3.33 -16.78
N SER A 3 1.17 -2.61 -17.28
CA SER A 3 0.68 -1.40 -16.61
C SER A 3 0.03 -1.83 -15.30
N ILE A 4 0.49 -1.28 -14.17
CA ILE A 4 -0.17 -1.48 -12.87
C ILE A 4 -1.49 -0.72 -12.91
N ASP A 5 -2.60 -1.46 -12.81
CA ASP A 5 -3.94 -0.91 -12.60
C ASP A 5 -4.06 -0.48 -11.14
N VAL A 6 -4.13 0.82 -10.93
CA VAL A 6 -4.14 1.44 -9.60
C VAL A 6 -5.46 1.18 -8.88
N ASP A 7 -6.57 1.15 -9.62
CA ASP A 7 -7.88 0.97 -9.02
C ASP A 7 -8.04 -0.48 -8.54
N ASP A 8 -7.57 -1.46 -9.33
CA ASP A 8 -7.48 -2.87 -8.90
C ASP A 8 -6.51 -3.06 -7.72
N LEU A 9 -5.35 -2.40 -7.76
CA LEU A 9 -4.37 -2.43 -6.68
C LEU A 9 -4.96 -1.92 -5.36
N GLY A 10 -5.57 -0.73 -5.41
CA GLY A 10 -6.22 -0.12 -4.26
C GLY A 10 -7.37 -0.97 -3.71
N ALA A 11 -8.20 -1.56 -4.59
CA ALA A 11 -9.29 -2.43 -4.18
C ALA A 11 -8.80 -3.68 -3.43
N LYS A 12 -7.76 -4.36 -3.96
CA LYS A 12 -7.17 -5.55 -3.31
C LYS A 12 -6.57 -5.23 -1.94
N MET A 13 -5.87 -4.11 -1.84
CA MET A 13 -5.28 -3.64 -0.59
C MET A 13 -6.37 -3.33 0.44
N LEU A 14 -7.44 -2.68 0.01
CA LEU A 14 -8.56 -2.30 0.86
C LEU A 14 -9.32 -3.52 1.38
N GLU A 15 -9.57 -4.50 0.51
CA GLU A 15 -10.20 -5.77 0.89
C GLU A 15 -9.38 -6.53 1.94
N ALA A 16 -8.05 -6.57 1.76
CA ALA A 16 -7.14 -7.21 2.71
C ALA A 16 -7.12 -6.48 4.07
N ALA A 17 -7.02 -5.14 4.06
CA ALA A 17 -7.06 -4.32 5.26
C ALA A 17 -8.40 -4.43 6.01
N ARG A 18 -9.52 -4.51 5.29
CA ARG A 18 -10.86 -4.71 5.87
C ARG A 18 -10.95 -6.00 6.68
N GLY A 19 -10.28 -7.07 6.24
CA GLY A 19 -10.23 -8.35 6.96
C GLY A 19 -9.64 -8.24 8.36
N VAL A 20 -8.77 -7.25 8.59
CA VAL A 20 -8.12 -6.97 9.87
C VAL A 20 -8.94 -5.99 10.72
N LEU A 21 -9.40 -4.89 10.12
CA LEU A 21 -10.03 -3.76 10.84
C LEU A 21 -11.50 -3.97 11.24
N THR A 22 -12.01 -5.20 11.14
CA THR A 22 -13.44 -5.60 11.23
C THR A 22 -14.28 -4.83 12.27
N ALA A 23 -13.81 -4.70 13.52
CA ALA A 23 -14.57 -4.06 14.60
C ALA A 23 -14.65 -2.52 14.51
N LYS A 24 -13.75 -1.87 13.75
CA LYS A 24 -13.61 -0.40 13.64
C LYS A 24 -13.80 0.11 12.21
N TRP A 25 -13.95 -0.80 11.26
CA TRP A 25 -14.12 -0.55 9.84
C TRP A 25 -15.16 0.51 9.52
N THR A 26 -16.35 0.47 10.12
CA THR A 26 -17.45 1.40 9.76
C THR A 26 -17.09 2.87 9.92
N LYS A 27 -16.29 3.22 10.94
CA LYS A 27 -15.85 4.60 11.20
C LYS A 27 -14.55 4.93 10.46
N ALA A 28 -13.63 3.99 10.40
CA ALA A 28 -12.32 4.17 9.77
C ALA A 28 -12.38 4.10 8.23
N ARG A 29 -13.40 3.44 7.66
CA ARG A 29 -13.47 3.11 6.23
C ARG A 29 -13.23 4.29 5.30
N PRO A 30 -13.90 5.46 5.44
CA PRO A 30 -13.69 6.55 4.48
C PRO A 30 -12.23 7.02 4.45
N TYR A 31 -11.58 7.05 5.61
CA TYR A 31 -10.16 7.38 5.72
C TYR A 31 -9.27 6.26 5.17
N VAL A 32 -9.49 5.02 5.60
CA VAL A 32 -8.70 3.87 5.12
C VAL A 32 -8.83 3.70 3.60
N GLU A 33 -10.01 3.88 3.03
CA GLU A 33 -10.28 3.82 1.59
C GLU A 33 -9.51 4.91 0.82
N SER A 34 -9.54 6.15 1.30
CA SER A 34 -8.77 7.27 0.72
C SER A 34 -7.26 7.03 0.80
N GLU A 35 -6.75 6.70 2.00
CA GLU A 35 -5.31 6.50 2.21
C GLU A 35 -4.78 5.29 1.45
N THR A 36 -5.56 4.21 1.37
CA THR A 36 -5.17 3.00 0.61
C THR A 36 -5.05 3.31 -0.87
N LYS A 37 -5.98 4.13 -1.42
CA LYS A 37 -5.90 4.56 -2.81
C LYS A 37 -4.65 5.41 -3.08
N ILE A 38 -4.36 6.37 -2.21
CA ILE A 38 -3.14 7.19 -2.31
C ILE A 38 -1.89 6.30 -2.25
N PHE A 39 -1.85 5.36 -1.31
CA PHE A 39 -0.73 4.44 -1.17
C PHE A 39 -0.55 3.55 -2.42
N ALA A 40 -1.65 3.02 -2.98
CA ALA A 40 -1.62 2.27 -4.24
C ALA A 40 -1.10 3.12 -5.42
N GLU A 41 -1.53 4.38 -5.54
CA GLU A 41 -1.00 5.32 -6.54
C GLU A 41 0.51 5.53 -6.39
N ARG A 42 0.99 5.68 -5.15
CA ARG A 42 2.41 5.87 -4.83
C ARG A 42 3.24 4.64 -5.17
N LEU A 43 2.78 3.44 -4.80
CA LEU A 43 3.41 2.17 -5.17
C LEU A 43 3.51 2.03 -6.69
N ALA A 44 2.42 2.29 -7.41
CA ALA A 44 2.41 2.24 -8.86
C ALA A 44 3.37 3.27 -9.49
N SER A 45 3.46 4.46 -8.91
CA SER A 45 4.42 5.50 -9.35
C SER A 45 5.87 5.07 -9.14
N ILE A 46 6.21 4.53 -7.97
CA ILE A 46 7.55 4.03 -7.65
C ILE A 46 7.94 2.92 -8.63
N ALA A 47 7.02 1.97 -8.86
CA ALA A 47 7.20 0.89 -9.82
C ALA A 47 7.46 1.41 -11.25
N ARG A 48 6.69 2.40 -11.71
CA ARG A 48 6.90 3.03 -13.04
C ARG A 48 8.26 3.74 -13.13
N LEU A 49 8.65 4.52 -12.13
CA LEU A 49 9.95 5.21 -12.10
C LEU A 49 11.11 4.22 -12.14
N ARG A 50 10.98 3.10 -11.44
CA ARG A 50 11.99 2.04 -11.42
C ARG A 50 12.07 1.30 -12.75
N ALA A 51 10.92 0.97 -13.36
CA ALA A 51 10.84 0.33 -14.67
C ALA A 51 11.37 1.24 -15.80
N ALA A 52 11.22 2.56 -15.66
CA ALA A 52 11.80 3.55 -16.56
C ALA A 52 13.31 3.78 -16.32
N GLY A 53 13.92 3.15 -15.31
CA GLY A 53 15.33 3.33 -14.95
C GLY A 53 15.64 4.69 -14.31
N SER A 54 14.62 5.48 -13.93
CA SER A 54 14.80 6.81 -13.33
C SER A 54 15.27 6.76 -11.87
N ILE A 55 15.07 5.63 -11.20
CA ILE A 55 15.54 5.37 -9.83
C ILE A 55 16.19 4.00 -9.72
N SER A 56 17.12 3.85 -8.77
CA SER A 56 17.75 2.56 -8.45
C SER A 56 16.78 1.65 -7.69
N GLU A 57 17.10 0.35 -7.61
CA GLU A 57 16.37 -0.59 -6.77
C GLU A 57 16.37 -0.18 -5.29
N GLN A 58 17.53 0.21 -4.76
CA GLN A 58 17.61 0.68 -3.38
C GLN A 58 16.71 1.89 -3.16
N ARG A 59 16.73 2.86 -4.08
CA ARG A 59 15.88 4.05 -3.97
C ARG A 59 14.39 3.71 -4.03
N ALA A 60 14.00 2.70 -4.82
CA ALA A 60 12.62 2.24 -4.86
C ALA A 60 12.20 1.62 -3.51
N LYS A 61 13.05 0.80 -2.90
CA LYS A 61 12.81 0.21 -1.57
C LYS A 61 12.70 1.28 -0.48
N ASP A 62 13.60 2.26 -0.47
CA ASP A 62 13.55 3.37 0.50
C ASP A 62 12.27 4.19 0.36
N LEU A 63 11.80 4.42 -0.89
CA LEU A 63 10.55 5.12 -1.13
C LEU A 63 9.35 4.32 -0.65
N VAL A 64 9.34 3.00 -0.85
CA VAL A 64 8.26 2.14 -0.33
C VAL A 64 8.21 2.19 1.18
N ALA A 65 9.34 2.00 1.87
CA ALA A 65 9.42 2.09 3.33
C ALA A 65 8.92 3.44 3.85
N PHE A 66 9.30 4.54 3.18
CA PHE A 66 8.79 5.87 3.55
C PHE A 66 7.27 6.00 3.35
N GLN A 67 6.70 5.40 2.30
CA GLN A 67 5.25 5.42 2.10
C GLN A 67 4.52 4.53 3.12
N GLU A 68 5.12 3.42 3.55
CA GLU A 68 4.60 2.56 4.62
C GLU A 68 4.52 3.33 5.94
N GLU A 69 5.61 3.98 6.36
CA GLU A 69 5.64 4.83 7.56
C GLU A 69 4.62 5.98 7.50
N ALA A 70 4.48 6.61 6.33
CA ALA A 70 3.50 7.68 6.12
C ALA A 70 2.06 7.17 6.24
N PHE A 71 1.76 6.01 5.63
CA PHE A 71 0.45 5.37 5.71
C PHE A 71 0.09 5.01 7.15
N GLU A 72 1.03 4.40 7.90
CA GLU A 72 0.84 4.08 9.31
C GLU A 72 0.56 5.34 10.13
N THR A 73 1.36 6.39 9.92
CA THR A 73 1.21 7.68 10.62
C THR A 73 -0.17 8.31 10.40
N VAL A 74 -0.67 8.28 9.16
CA VAL A 74 -1.99 8.85 8.87
C VAL A 74 -3.10 8.00 9.49
N LEU A 75 -3.00 6.67 9.45
CA LEU A 75 -3.99 5.81 10.08
C LEU A 75 -3.98 5.88 11.61
N LEU A 76 -2.83 6.16 12.23
CA LEU A 76 -2.75 6.40 13.68
C LEU A 76 -3.56 7.61 14.13
N ALA A 77 -3.78 8.59 13.23
CA ALA A 77 -4.64 9.74 13.51
C ALA A 77 -6.14 9.40 13.48
N VAL A 78 -6.52 8.20 13.01
CA VAL A 78 -7.91 7.75 12.98
C VAL A 78 -8.31 7.20 14.34
N GLU A 79 -9.29 7.87 14.99
CA GLU A 79 -9.76 7.48 16.31
C GLU A 79 -10.21 6.02 16.37
N GLY A 80 -9.64 5.28 17.32
CA GLY A 80 -10.03 3.90 17.62
C GLY A 80 -9.28 2.83 16.83
N LEU A 81 -8.33 3.20 15.96
CA LEU A 81 -7.33 2.27 15.44
C LEU A 81 -6.17 2.13 16.43
N THR A 82 -5.66 0.91 16.60
CA THR A 82 -4.43 0.66 17.36
C THR A 82 -3.27 0.50 16.37
N GLN A 83 -2.06 0.84 16.81
CA GLN A 83 -0.86 0.66 15.99
C GLN A 83 -0.74 -0.77 15.45
N LEU A 84 -0.96 -1.78 16.30
CA LEU A 84 -0.93 -3.19 15.91
C LEU A 84 -1.94 -3.51 14.79
N ALA A 85 -3.18 -3.01 14.89
CA ALA A 85 -4.19 -3.26 13.87
C ALA A 85 -3.85 -2.58 12.53
N ILE A 86 -3.17 -1.44 12.58
CA ILE A 86 -2.69 -0.71 11.39
C ILE A 86 -1.56 -1.50 10.74
N GLU A 87 -0.56 -1.94 11.50
CA GLU A 87 0.56 -2.75 11.01
C GLU A 87 0.06 -4.06 10.39
N GLU A 88 -0.88 -4.75 11.04
CA GLU A 88 -1.50 -5.98 10.50
C GLU A 88 -2.26 -5.71 9.18
N ALA A 89 -3.01 -4.61 9.11
CA ALA A 89 -3.75 -4.21 7.91
C ALA A 89 -2.82 -3.84 6.75
N LEU A 90 -1.75 -3.09 7.02
CA LEU A 90 -0.74 -2.72 6.04
C LEU A 90 -0.02 -3.96 5.50
N ASN A 91 0.41 -4.86 6.38
CA ASN A 91 1.05 -6.11 5.99
C ASN A 91 0.12 -6.99 5.13
N ALA A 92 -1.17 -7.07 5.49
CA ALA A 92 -2.16 -7.78 4.69
C ALA A 92 -2.34 -7.13 3.30
N ALA A 93 -2.42 -5.81 3.24
CA ALA A 93 -2.53 -5.04 2.00
C ALA A 93 -1.32 -5.25 1.09
N LEU A 94 -0.09 -5.11 1.60
CA LEU A 94 1.14 -5.31 0.85
C LEU A 94 1.25 -6.74 0.32
N LYS A 95 0.92 -7.72 1.16
CA LYS A 95 0.91 -9.14 0.76
C LYS A 95 -0.07 -9.41 -0.39
N ALA A 96 -1.24 -8.75 -0.40
CA ALA A 96 -2.23 -8.92 -1.44
C ALA A 96 -1.77 -8.40 -2.82
N VAL A 97 -0.84 -7.44 -2.84
CA VAL A 97 -0.38 -6.80 -4.08
C VAL A 97 1.06 -7.10 -4.47
N ARG A 98 1.82 -7.79 -3.60
CA ARG A 98 3.21 -8.18 -3.82
C ARG A 98 3.46 -8.75 -5.21
N ASP A 99 2.72 -9.79 -5.59
CA ASP A 99 2.94 -10.47 -6.88
C ASP A 99 2.65 -9.55 -8.07
N THR A 100 1.61 -8.71 -7.96
CA THR A 100 1.23 -7.74 -8.99
C THR A 100 2.35 -6.73 -9.20
N VAL A 101 2.87 -6.15 -8.12
CA VAL A 101 3.93 -5.12 -8.15
C VAL A 101 5.25 -5.73 -8.61
N ASN A 102 5.68 -6.84 -8.00
CA ASN A 102 6.97 -7.47 -8.29
C ASN A 102 7.03 -8.02 -9.73
N THR A 103 5.91 -8.57 -10.25
CA THR A 103 5.83 -9.01 -11.65
C THR A 103 5.90 -7.85 -12.63
N ALA A 104 5.26 -6.71 -12.32
CA ALA A 104 5.24 -5.57 -13.21
C ALA A 104 6.64 -4.95 -13.43
N ILE A 105 7.49 -5.00 -12.41
CA ILE A 105 8.83 -4.38 -12.42
C ILE A 105 9.99 -5.38 -12.54
N GLY A 106 9.72 -6.68 -12.41
CA GLY A 106 10.71 -7.74 -12.61
C GLY A 106 11.71 -7.93 -11.46
N PHE A 107 11.43 -7.42 -10.26
CA PHE A 107 12.24 -7.66 -9.05
C PHE A 107 11.38 -7.57 -7.78
N ALA A 108 11.92 -8.05 -6.65
CA ALA A 108 11.24 -8.03 -5.36
C ALA A 108 11.34 -6.63 -4.71
N LEU A 109 10.28 -5.84 -4.87
CA LEU A 109 10.10 -4.55 -4.19
C LEU A 109 9.36 -4.71 -2.86
N LEU A 110 8.32 -5.57 -2.84
CA LEU A 110 7.46 -5.88 -1.68
C LEU A 110 7.69 -7.31 -1.18
#